data_AF-A0A3D2S1N1-F1
#
_entry.id   AF-A0A3D2S1N1-F1
#
_cell.length_a   1.000
_cell.length_b   1.000
_cell.length_c   1.000
_cell.angle_alpha   90.00
_cell.angle_beta   90.00
_cell.angle_gamma   90.00
#
_symmetry.space_group_name_H-M   'P 1'
#
loop_
_entity.id
_entity.type
_entity.pdbx_description
1 polymer ?
#
loop_
_entity_poly.entity_id
_entity_poly.type
_entity_poly.pdbx_seq_one_letter_code
_entity_poly.pdbx_strand_id
1 'polypeptide(L)'
;ELTSVNYTGTWNRITPWLPWMLMGKTPGHCLYMSTMLKSDNIEIIPEHIRKFSEERYPGMLSAPTEDYGPSISSLEYYSREQTPAPALEE
;
A
#
# COMPACT_ATOMS: atom_id res chain seq x y z
N GLU A 1 11.02 -18.75 -21.65
CA GLU A 1 11.00 -19.14 -20.22
C GLU A 1 9.74 -18.63 -19.55
N LEU A 2 9.22 -19.34 -18.55
CA LEU A 2 8.08 -18.90 -17.73
C LEU A 2 8.62 -18.09 -16.54
N THR A 3 8.41 -16.77 -16.56
CA THR A 3 8.96 -15.87 -15.51
C THR A 3 8.03 -15.71 -14.31
N SER A 4 6.76 -16.11 -14.41
CA SER A 4 5.76 -16.09 -13.31
C SER A 4 4.44 -16.76 -13.73
N VAL A 5 3.57 -17.05 -12.76
CA VAL A 5 2.24 -17.67 -12.96
C VAL A 5 1.13 -16.86 -12.31
N ASN A 6 -0.12 -17.06 -12.77
CA ASN A 6 -1.30 -16.49 -12.11
C ASN A 6 -1.46 -17.06 -10.70
N TYR A 7 -1.90 -16.22 -9.77
CA TYR A 7 -2.07 -16.61 -8.37
C TYR A 7 -3.16 -15.79 -7.69
N THR A 8 -3.72 -16.36 -6.62
CA THR A 8 -4.57 -15.67 -5.65
C THR A 8 -4.05 -15.98 -4.26
N GLY A 9 -4.10 -15.01 -3.36
CA GLY A 9 -3.58 -15.17 -2.02
C GLY A 9 -4.08 -14.10 -1.07
N THR A 10 -3.69 -14.23 0.20
CA THR A 10 -3.94 -13.22 1.22
C THR A 10 -2.60 -12.81 1.81
N TRP A 11 -2.43 -11.51 1.98
CA TRP A 11 -1.31 -10.92 2.67
C TRP A 11 -1.79 -10.37 4.01
N ASN A 12 -1.06 -10.70 5.08
CA ASN A 12 -1.33 -10.20 6.41
C ASN A 12 -0.04 -9.65 7.01
N ARG A 13 -0.13 -8.53 7.72
CA ARG A 13 1.00 -7.93 8.44
C ARG A 13 0.53 -7.37 9.76
N ILE A 14 1.32 -7.61 10.81
CA ILE A 14 1.16 -7.00 12.13
C ILE A 14 2.32 -6.03 12.33
N THR A 15 2.03 -4.80 12.76
CA THR A 15 3.05 -3.81 13.12
C THR A 15 2.71 -3.15 14.44
N PRO A 16 3.69 -2.50 15.11
CA PRO A 16 3.38 -1.49 16.12
C PRO A 16 2.45 -0.41 15.57
N TRP A 17 1.91 0.42 16.46
CA TRP A 17 1.17 1.61 16.08
C TRP A 17 1.95 2.48 15.10
N LEU A 18 1.24 3.08 14.14
CA LEU A 18 1.86 4.05 13.25
C LEU A 18 2.25 5.31 14.05
N PRO A 19 3.38 5.96 13.73
CA PRO A 19 3.86 7.11 14.49
C PRO A 19 2.84 8.24 14.67
N TRP A 20 2.03 8.51 13.65
CA TRP A 20 0.99 9.54 13.66
C TRP A 20 -0.28 9.17 14.44
N MET A 21 -0.39 7.96 14.96
CA MET A 21 -1.50 7.58 15.83
C MET A 21 -1.29 8.03 17.28
N LEU A 22 -0.07 8.48 17.65
CA LEU A 22 0.26 9.01 18.97
C LEU A 22 -0.10 8.09 20.14
N MET A 23 -0.04 6.78 19.92
CA MET A 23 -0.46 5.78 20.91
C MET A 23 0.56 5.52 22.02
N GLY A 24 1.78 6.05 21.89
CA GLY A 24 2.84 5.91 22.90
C GLY A 24 3.06 4.46 23.34
N LYS A 25 2.98 4.21 24.66
CA LYS A 25 3.12 2.87 25.27
C LYS A 25 1.80 2.07 25.33
N THR A 26 0.72 2.57 24.74
CA THR A 26 -0.60 1.91 24.80
C THR A 26 -0.53 0.51 24.17
N PRO A 27 -0.97 -0.55 24.88
CA PRO A 27 -0.98 -1.90 24.31
C PRO A 27 -1.79 -1.99 23.01
N GLY A 28 -1.19 -2.54 21.96
CA GLY A 28 -1.88 -2.85 20.71
C GLY A 28 -0.99 -2.77 19.47
N HIS A 29 -1.58 -3.11 18.33
CA HIS A 29 -0.90 -3.25 17.05
C HIS A 29 -1.85 -2.88 15.90
N CYS A 30 -1.28 -2.49 14.76
CA CYS A 30 -2.02 -2.42 13.51
C CYS A 30 -2.03 -3.81 12.84
N LEU A 31 -3.20 -4.27 12.43
CA LEU A 31 -3.37 -5.45 11.58
C LEU A 31 -3.77 -5.01 10.17
N TYR A 32 -2.94 -5.34 9.20
CA TYR A 32 -3.22 -5.12 7.78
C TYR A 32 -3.56 -6.45 7.15
N MET A 33 -4.67 -6.49 6.41
CA MET A 33 -5.11 -7.64 5.64
C MET A 33 -5.43 -7.17 4.22
N SER A 34 -4.96 -7.90 3.23
CA SER A 34 -5.26 -7.61 1.82
C SER A 34 -5.30 -8.89 1.00
N THR A 35 -6.00 -8.83 -0.12
CA THR A 35 -5.97 -9.87 -1.15
C THR A 35 -4.84 -9.58 -2.13
N MET A 36 -4.11 -10.62 -2.51
CA MET A 36 -3.13 -10.54 -3.60
C MET A 36 -3.66 -11.33 -4.79
N LEU A 37 -3.43 -10.80 -5.99
CA LEU A 37 -3.92 -11.38 -7.22
C LEU A 37 -2.93 -11.09 -8.34
N LYS A 38 -2.69 -12.11 -9.17
CA LYS A 38 -2.12 -11.94 -10.50
C LYS A 38 -2.99 -12.64 -11.54
N SER A 39 -3.30 -11.93 -12.62
CA SER A 39 -4.08 -12.39 -13.77
C SER A 39 -3.56 -11.74 -15.04
N ASP A 40 -3.62 -12.45 -16.15
CA ASP A 40 -3.36 -11.92 -17.49
C ASP A 40 -4.60 -11.21 -18.10
N ASN A 41 -5.75 -11.30 -17.42
CA ASN A 41 -7.00 -10.66 -17.83
C ASN A 41 -7.36 -9.51 -16.86
N ILE A 42 -7.48 -8.29 -17.41
CA ILE A 42 -7.91 -7.08 -16.69
C ILE A 42 -9.36 -7.16 -16.18
N GLU A 43 -10.18 -8.04 -16.76
CA GLU A 43 -11.58 -8.18 -16.41
C GLU A 43 -11.80 -8.67 -14.97
N ILE A 44 -10.75 -9.20 -14.34
CA ILE A 44 -10.75 -9.58 -12.93
C ILE A 44 -10.93 -8.38 -11.98
N ILE A 45 -10.62 -7.18 -12.45
CA ILE A 45 -10.88 -5.92 -11.73
C ILE A 45 -12.35 -5.56 -11.97
N PRO A 46 -13.15 -5.28 -10.92
CA PRO A 46 -14.55 -4.91 -11.08
C PRO A 46 -14.76 -3.74 -12.06
N GLU A 47 -15.77 -3.85 -12.93
CA GLU A 47 -16.00 -2.90 -14.03
C GLU A 47 -16.09 -1.44 -13.57
N HIS A 48 -16.76 -1.18 -12.45
CA HIS A 48 -16.90 0.17 -11.90
C HIS A 48 -15.55 0.79 -11.49
N ILE A 49 -14.59 -0.03 -11.04
CA ILE A 49 -13.23 0.42 -10.74
C ILE A 49 -12.47 0.70 -12.04
N ARG A 50 -12.61 -0.17 -13.05
CA ARG A 50 -11.98 0.05 -14.36
C ARG A 50 -12.44 1.36 -14.99
N LYS A 51 -13.75 1.61 -15.05
CA LYS A 51 -14.33 2.85 -15.58
C LYS A 51 -13.83 4.09 -14.83
N PHE A 52 -13.81 4.03 -13.49
CA PHE A 52 -13.29 5.14 -12.68
C PHE A 52 -11.81 5.43 -13.00
N SER A 53 -10.99 4.39 -13.14
CA SER A 53 -9.59 4.52 -13.50
C SER A 53 -9.40 5.03 -14.93
N GLU A 54 -10.17 4.55 -15.91
CA GLU A 54 -10.14 5.05 -17.29
C GLU A 54 -10.43 6.55 -17.36
N GLU A 55 -11.42 7.02 -16.59
CA GLU A 55 -11.83 8.42 -16.58
C GLU A 55 -10.85 9.35 -15.85
N ARG A 56 -10.27 8.91 -14.72
CA ARG A 56 -9.52 9.79 -13.81
C ARG A 56 -8.03 9.50 -13.72
N TYR A 57 -7.65 8.24 -13.90
CA TYR A 57 -6.29 7.75 -13.66
C TYR A 57 -5.87 6.73 -14.73
N PRO A 58 -5.95 7.05 -16.03
CA PRO A 58 -5.73 6.07 -17.10
C PRO A 58 -4.33 5.44 -17.06
N GLY A 59 -3.33 6.17 -16.55
CA GLY A 59 -1.97 5.66 -16.34
C GLY A 59 -1.86 4.49 -15.36
N MET A 60 -2.86 4.27 -14.49
CA MET A 60 -2.88 3.12 -13.57
C MET A 60 -3.25 1.79 -14.24
N LEU A 61 -3.72 1.82 -15.50
CA LEU A 61 -4.17 0.64 -16.24
C LEU A 61 -3.07 0.07 -17.16
N SER A 62 -1.90 0.70 -17.18
CA SER A 62 -0.74 0.27 -17.96
C SER A 62 0.48 0.15 -17.05
N ALA A 63 1.37 -0.79 -17.37
CA ALA A 63 2.66 -0.84 -16.70
C ALA A 63 3.47 0.44 -16.98
N PRO A 64 4.27 0.93 -16.01
CA PRO A 64 5.17 2.05 -16.25
C PRO A 64 6.21 1.68 -17.32
N THR A 65 6.54 2.63 -18.19
CA THR A 65 7.52 2.45 -19.29
C THR A 65 8.93 2.90 -18.93
N GLU A 66 9.08 3.60 -17.80
CA GLU A 66 10.32 4.22 -17.34
C GLU A 66 10.46 4.01 -15.83
N ASP A 67 11.70 4.00 -15.34
CA ASP A 67 11.98 3.99 -13.91
C ASP A 67 11.63 5.37 -13.31
N TYR A 68 10.64 5.39 -12.43
CA TYR A 68 10.19 6.62 -11.75
C TYR A 68 10.93 6.87 -10.42
N GLY A 69 11.94 6.07 -10.10
CA GLY A 69 12.75 6.18 -8.90
C GLY A 69 12.23 5.35 -7.72
N PRO A 70 12.77 5.58 -6.51
CA PRO A 70 12.47 4.73 -5.35
C PRO A 70 11.00 4.87 -4.93
N SER A 71 10.33 3.74 -4.72
CA SER A 71 9.03 3.67 -4.05
C SER A 71 9.22 3.89 -2.55
N ILE A 72 9.08 5.14 -2.11
CA ILE A 72 9.23 5.52 -0.70
C ILE A 72 7.95 5.16 0.07
N SER A 73 8.10 4.48 1.20
CA SER A 73 6.98 4.14 2.07
C SER A 73 6.46 5.36 2.85
N SER A 74 5.21 5.30 3.30
CA SER A 74 4.62 6.34 4.16
C SER A 74 5.42 6.57 5.45
N LEU A 75 6.07 5.54 6.00
CA LEU A 75 6.95 5.66 7.16
C LEU A 75 8.22 6.45 6.86
N GLU A 76 8.81 6.26 5.69
CA GLU A 76 9.99 7.02 5.27
C GLU A 76 9.64 8.48 4.98
N TYR A 77 8.50 8.75 4.33
CA TYR A 77 7.99 10.13 4.19
C TYR A 77 7.74 10.77 5.55
N TYR A 78 7.08 10.05 6.46
CA TYR A 78 6.83 10.53 7.82
C TYR A 78 8.14 10.91 8.54
N SER A 79 9.14 10.02 8.48
CA SER A 79 10.45 10.26 9.10
C SER A 79 11.17 11.50 8.55
N ARG A 80 11.01 11.80 7.25
CA ARG A 80 11.67 12.95 6.60
C ARG A 80 10.95 14.27 6.85
N GLU A 81 9.63 14.26 6.83
CA GLU A 81 8.84 15.49 6.77
C GLU A 81 8.20 15.88 8.10
N GLN A 82 8.00 14.93 9.02
CA GLN A 82 7.27 15.19 10.25
C GLN A 82 8.21 15.47 11.42
N THR A 83 7.83 16.48 12.22
CA THR A 83 8.45 16.70 13.53
C THR A 83 7.82 15.76 14.55
N PRO A 84 8.59 14.94 15.28
CA PRO A 84 8.03 14.06 16.30
C PRO A 84 7.20 14.83 17.33
N ALA A 85 6.04 14.29 17.70
CA ALA A 85 5.26 14.82 18.81
C ALA A 85 6.07 14.68 20.12
N PRO A 86 5.87 15.61 21.09
CA PRO A 86 6.48 15.47 22.40
C PRO A 86 6.05 14.15 23.06
N ALA A 87 6.90 13.63 23.94
CA ALA A 87 6.57 12.46 24.73
C ALA A 87 5.34 12.76 25.62
N LEU A 88 4.47 11.76 25.76
CA LEU A 88 3.36 11.84 26.73
C LEU A 88 3.96 11.86 28.14
N GLU A 89 3.50 12.80 28.97
CA GLU A 89 3.85 12.86 30.39
C GLU A 89 3.29 11.61 31.12
N GLU A 90 4.04 11.09 32.09
CA GLU A 90 3.66 9.90 32.88
C GLU A 90 2.66 10.23 34.00
#